data_AF-A0A7W4WDQ0-F1
#
_entry.id   AF-A0A7W4WDQ0-F1
#
_cell.length_a   1.000
_cell.length_b   1.000
_cell.length_c   1.000
_cell.angle_alpha   90.00
_cell.angle_beta   90.00
_cell.angle_gamma   90.00
#
_symmetry.space_group_name_H-M   'P 1'
#
loop_
_entity.id
_entity.type
_entity.pdbx_description
1 polymer ?
#
loop_
_entity_poly.entity_id
_entity_poly.type
_entity_poly.pdbx_seq_one_letter_code
_entity_poly.pdbx_strand_id
1 'polypeptide(L)'
;MHELHRAEYLSALGVISYMPRFRLPLAPEPRQAWLPVEELPIENREPPPGTAELQLRQRAEGPPEIAESPQAANTALRDIGALTEQMRAAPQPQSAPAELTPPQQQVQPFVLSCWWLGDELLAVDSREPGAALPVEALFNNIARALGWHQLPREQDRLRWPLAENRFGPAAAASDARDTCSSWLEAASVRRPVKSIWLMGRQARDFCSPVPLAEPVTEWNGIRLLAMPSLTRLLQQPERKRALWKLLRETYPEHTRFPDSGVQ
;
A
#
# COMPACT_ATOMS: atom_id res chain seq x y z
N MET A 1 14.65 -28.90 -32.28
CA MET A 1 14.19 -27.65 -32.93
C MET A 1 14.85 -26.50 -32.21
N HIS A 2 15.40 -25.53 -32.93
CA HIS A 2 15.90 -24.29 -32.32
C HIS A 2 14.70 -23.45 -31.85
N GLU A 3 14.64 -23.14 -30.56
CA GLU A 3 13.53 -22.37 -29.94
C GLU A 3 13.32 -21.00 -30.61
N LEU A 4 14.38 -20.43 -31.20
CA LEU A 4 14.31 -19.19 -31.99
C LEU A 4 13.38 -19.31 -33.21
N HIS A 5 13.57 -20.33 -34.06
CA HIS A 5 12.73 -20.53 -35.24
C HIS A 5 11.27 -20.84 -34.85
N ARG A 6 11.07 -21.45 -33.68
CA ARG A 6 9.74 -21.75 -33.15
C ARG A 6 9.03 -20.48 -32.67
N ALA A 7 9.74 -19.60 -31.99
CA ALA A 7 9.20 -18.31 -31.57
C ALA A 7 8.79 -17.45 -32.78
N GLU A 8 9.63 -17.38 -33.81
CA GLU A 8 9.33 -16.67 -35.07
C GLU A 8 8.09 -17.24 -35.77
N TYR A 9 8.00 -18.58 -35.90
CA TYR A 9 6.85 -19.25 -36.49
C TYR A 9 5.55 -18.98 -35.70
N LEU A 10 5.59 -19.07 -34.37
CA LEU A 10 4.43 -18.83 -33.52
C LEU A 10 4.00 -17.36 -33.53
N SER A 11 4.96 -16.43 -33.62
CA SER A 11 4.69 -15.02 -33.85
C SER A 11 3.97 -14.79 -35.18
N ALA A 12 4.41 -15.44 -36.26
CA ALA A 12 3.74 -15.36 -37.57
C ALA A 12 2.30 -15.92 -37.56
N LEU A 13 1.99 -16.85 -36.65
CA LEU A 13 0.63 -17.37 -36.42
C LEU A 13 -0.23 -16.49 -35.50
N GLY A 14 0.30 -15.36 -35.02
CA GLY A 14 -0.42 -14.44 -34.14
C GLY A 14 -0.44 -14.87 -32.66
N VAL A 15 0.44 -15.79 -32.25
CA VAL A 15 0.58 -16.15 -30.83
C VAL A 15 1.36 -15.05 -30.11
N ILE A 16 0.65 -14.22 -29.36
CA ILE A 16 1.17 -13.00 -28.70
C ILE A 16 2.16 -13.27 -27.55
N SER A 17 2.19 -14.49 -27.01
CA SER A 17 3.10 -14.85 -25.91
C SER A 17 3.50 -16.31 -25.98
N TYR A 18 4.80 -16.55 -26.21
CA TYR A 18 5.41 -17.87 -26.19
C TYR A 18 6.61 -17.84 -25.24
N MET A 19 6.61 -18.71 -24.24
CA MET A 19 7.70 -18.88 -23.28
C MET A 19 8.38 -20.23 -23.53
N PRO A 20 9.63 -20.25 -24.02
CA PRO A 20 10.35 -21.50 -24.27
C PRO A 20 10.58 -22.25 -22.96
N ARG A 21 10.40 -23.57 -22.99
CA ARG A 21 10.61 -24.41 -21.81
C ARG A 21 12.10 -24.70 -21.65
N PHE A 22 12.76 -23.98 -20.74
CA PHE A 22 14.15 -24.28 -20.40
C PHE A 22 14.21 -25.39 -19.34
N ARG A 23 14.79 -26.55 -19.68
CA ARG A 23 15.08 -27.61 -18.69
C ARG A 23 16.35 -27.24 -17.93
N LEU A 24 16.23 -27.03 -16.62
CA LEU A 24 17.38 -26.84 -15.76
C LEU A 24 18.17 -28.15 -15.65
N PRO A 25 19.52 -28.11 -15.59
CA PRO A 25 20.30 -29.30 -15.30
C PRO A 25 19.90 -29.83 -13.91
N LEU A 26 19.64 -31.14 -13.83
CA LEU A 26 19.14 -31.87 -12.63
C LEU A 26 17.65 -31.69 -12.28
N ALA A 27 16.85 -31.00 -13.10
CA ALA A 27 15.41 -30.96 -12.87
C ALA A 27 14.74 -32.32 -13.16
N PRO A 28 13.76 -32.77 -12.33
CA PRO A 28 12.93 -33.93 -12.64
C PRO A 28 12.22 -33.80 -13.99
N GLU A 29 11.90 -34.93 -14.61
CA GLU A 29 11.17 -34.92 -15.88
C GLU A 29 9.77 -34.32 -15.70
N PRO A 30 9.36 -33.37 -16.56
CA PRO A 30 8.02 -32.80 -16.49
C PRO A 30 6.99 -33.91 -16.74
N ARG A 31 6.06 -34.09 -15.79
CA ARG A 31 4.94 -35.02 -15.92
C ARG A 31 3.68 -34.25 -16.29
N GLN A 32 2.88 -34.78 -17.21
CA GLN A 32 1.58 -34.21 -17.54
C GLN A 32 0.66 -34.33 -16.32
N ALA A 33 0.13 -33.21 -15.86
CA ALA A 33 -0.91 -33.22 -14.84
C ALA A 33 -2.21 -33.76 -15.45
N TRP A 34 -2.91 -34.59 -14.69
CA TRP A 34 -4.27 -35.01 -15.04
C TRP A 34 -5.17 -33.79 -14.90
N LEU A 35 -5.83 -33.37 -15.99
CA LEU A 35 -6.90 -32.40 -15.87
C LEU A 35 -8.07 -33.06 -15.13
N PRO A 36 -8.72 -32.37 -14.17
CA PRO A 36 -10.00 -32.81 -13.66
C PRO A 36 -10.96 -32.94 -14.83
N VAL A 37 -11.56 -34.11 -14.99
CA VAL A 37 -12.70 -34.26 -15.91
C VAL A 37 -13.86 -33.53 -15.27
N GLU A 38 -14.21 -32.37 -15.81
CA GLU A 38 -15.48 -31.73 -15.51
C GLU A 38 -16.55 -32.60 -16.18
N GLU A 39 -17.24 -33.42 -15.39
CA GLU A 39 -18.43 -34.14 -15.85
C GLU A 39 -19.50 -33.10 -16.18
N LEU A 40 -19.52 -32.65 -17.44
CA LEU A 40 -20.60 -31.82 -17.97
C LEU A 40 -21.90 -32.64 -17.87
N PRO A 41 -22.90 -32.22 -17.06
CA PRO A 41 -24.20 -32.84 -17.09
C PRO A 41 -24.82 -32.53 -18.45
N ILE A 42 -25.22 -33.57 -19.18
CA ILE A 42 -26.02 -33.43 -20.40
C ILE A 42 -27.28 -32.65 -20.04
N GLU A 43 -27.41 -31.50 -20.66
CA GLU A 43 -28.43 -30.49 -20.46
C GLU A 43 -29.84 -31.05 -20.76
N ASN A 44 -30.67 -31.13 -19.72
CA ASN A 44 -32.12 -31.01 -19.83
C ASN A 44 -32.62 -30.29 -18.57
N ARG A 45 -32.22 -29.02 -18.43
CA ARG A 45 -32.95 -28.05 -17.62
C ARG A 45 -32.59 -26.62 -18.02
N GLU A 46 -33.54 -25.96 -18.67
CA GLU A 46 -33.52 -24.52 -18.93
C GLU A 46 -33.51 -23.68 -17.63
N PRO A 47 -33.02 -22.42 -17.70
CA PRO A 47 -32.42 -21.65 -16.60
C PRO A 47 -33.43 -20.67 -15.94
N PRO A 48 -33.13 -19.95 -14.83
CA PRO A 48 -32.35 -18.68 -14.85
C PRO A 48 -31.65 -18.34 -13.49
N PRO A 49 -31.18 -17.10 -13.25
CA PRO A 49 -30.19 -16.33 -14.00
C PRO A 49 -28.96 -15.99 -13.12
N GLY A 50 -27.84 -15.70 -13.79
CA GLY A 50 -26.82 -14.78 -13.28
C GLY A 50 -25.79 -15.36 -12.34
N THR A 51 -24.56 -15.53 -12.83
CA THR A 51 -23.38 -14.92 -12.20
C THR A 51 -22.15 -15.10 -13.09
N ALA A 52 -21.29 -14.09 -13.00
CA ALA A 52 -19.89 -14.08 -13.40
C ALA A 52 -19.56 -13.66 -14.85
N GLU A 53 -20.03 -12.47 -15.25
CA GLU A 53 -19.10 -11.52 -15.87
C GLU A 53 -18.11 -11.06 -14.79
N LEU A 54 -16.94 -11.70 -14.72
CA LEU A 54 -15.76 -11.11 -14.08
C LEU A 54 -14.67 -10.90 -15.13
N GLN A 55 -14.57 -9.62 -15.51
CA GLN A 55 -13.31 -8.92 -15.78
C GLN A 55 -12.57 -9.27 -17.07
N LEU A 56 -13.08 -8.74 -18.18
CA LEU A 56 -12.25 -8.32 -19.31
C LEU A 56 -12.44 -6.83 -19.56
N ARG A 57 -11.81 -5.99 -18.74
CA ARG A 57 -11.66 -4.55 -18.99
C ARG A 57 -10.36 -4.03 -18.38
N GLN A 58 -9.25 -4.18 -19.09
CA GLN A 58 -8.25 -3.12 -19.17
C GLN A 58 -7.75 -3.03 -20.61
N ARG A 59 -8.17 -1.94 -21.25
CA ARG A 59 -7.95 -1.57 -22.65
C ARG A 59 -6.96 -0.42 -22.66
N ALA A 60 -5.86 -0.66 -23.37
CA ALA A 60 -5.06 0.27 -24.18
C ALA A 60 -4.75 1.68 -23.63
N GLU A 61 -3.50 1.90 -23.23
CA GLU A 61 -2.79 3.15 -23.51
C GLU A 61 -2.11 3.04 -24.88
N GLY A 62 -2.19 4.12 -25.66
CA GLY A 62 -1.74 4.21 -27.05
C GLY A 62 -0.24 4.50 -27.22
N PRO A 63 0.24 4.50 -28.48
CA PRO A 63 1.66 4.44 -28.84
C PRO A 63 2.29 5.82 -29.14
N PRO A 64 3.62 6.00 -29.00
CA PRO A 64 4.35 7.00 -29.76
C PRO A 64 4.89 6.42 -31.07
N GLU A 65 4.57 7.13 -32.15
CA GLU A 65 4.97 6.92 -33.54
C GLU A 65 6.44 7.27 -33.75
N ILE A 66 7.16 6.40 -34.45
CA ILE A 66 8.55 6.56 -34.88
C ILE A 66 8.50 7.03 -36.34
N ALA A 67 9.13 8.16 -36.65
CA ALA A 67 9.47 8.53 -38.02
C ALA A 67 10.96 8.88 -38.09
N GLU A 68 11.68 8.16 -38.94
CA GLU A 68 13.12 8.27 -39.18
C GLU A 68 13.45 9.30 -40.29
N SER A 69 14.52 10.08 -40.07
CA SER A 69 15.63 10.43 -41.00
C SER A 69 15.44 11.43 -42.17
N PRO A 70 16.51 12.04 -42.79
CA PRO A 70 17.91 12.28 -42.35
C PRO A 70 18.56 13.65 -42.80
N GLN A 71 19.87 13.80 -42.50
CA GLN A 71 20.93 14.64 -43.13
C GLN A 71 21.08 16.15 -42.78
N ALA A 72 22.23 16.53 -42.19
CA ALA A 72 23.37 17.15 -42.89
C ALA A 72 24.43 17.80 -41.96
N ALA A 73 25.67 17.32 -42.11
CA ALA A 73 26.95 18.04 -42.15
C ALA A 73 27.38 19.09 -41.08
N ASN A 74 28.41 18.69 -40.31
CA ASN A 74 29.72 19.33 -40.10
C ASN A 74 29.88 20.75 -39.52
N THR A 75 31.06 20.94 -38.91
CA THR A 75 31.73 22.18 -38.42
C THR A 75 31.28 22.62 -37.01
N ALA A 76 32.12 22.83 -35.99
CA ALA A 76 33.56 22.96 -35.88
C ALA A 76 34.02 22.54 -34.47
N LEU A 77 35.05 21.71 -34.39
CA LEU A 77 35.90 21.53 -33.21
C LEU A 77 37.26 22.10 -33.61
N ARG A 78 37.71 23.18 -32.94
CA ARG A 78 39.10 23.57 -32.64
C ARG A 78 39.21 25.08 -32.44
N ASP A 79 39.65 25.45 -31.23
CA ASP A 79 40.72 26.42 -30.92
C ASP A 79 40.57 26.74 -29.41
N ILE A 80 41.35 26.12 -28.52
CA ILE A 80 42.70 26.57 -28.09
C ILE A 80 42.63 28.08 -27.76
N GLY A 81 42.46 28.49 -26.51
CA GLY A 81 43.46 28.32 -25.46
C GLY A 81 44.44 29.48 -25.46
N ALA A 82 44.03 30.66 -24.96
CA ALA A 82 44.89 31.71 -24.43
C ALA A 82 44.03 32.92 -24.02
N LEU A 83 44.03 33.26 -22.73
CA LEU A 83 44.20 34.63 -22.20
C LEU A 83 43.93 34.59 -20.69
N THR A 84 44.97 34.18 -19.99
CA THR A 84 45.22 34.41 -18.57
C THR A 84 45.43 35.90 -18.30
N GLU A 85 44.99 36.30 -17.09
CA GLU A 85 45.54 37.37 -16.25
C GLU A 85 45.21 38.83 -16.58
N GLN A 86 44.34 39.45 -15.77
CA GLN A 86 44.69 40.53 -14.81
C GLN A 86 43.43 41.29 -14.34
N MET A 87 42.98 41.04 -13.10
CA MET A 87 43.01 42.07 -12.05
C MET A 87 42.52 41.54 -10.70
N ARG A 88 43.41 41.74 -9.74
CA ARG A 88 43.41 41.48 -8.31
C ARG A 88 42.50 42.50 -7.58
N ALA A 89 41.63 42.01 -6.68
CA ALA A 89 41.45 42.51 -5.30
C ALA A 89 40.32 41.74 -4.58
N ALA A 90 40.63 41.14 -3.43
CA ALA A 90 39.69 40.60 -2.44
C ALA A 90 39.50 41.64 -1.30
N PRO A 91 38.73 41.41 -0.19
CA PRO A 91 37.85 40.28 0.15
C PRO A 91 36.48 40.67 0.79
N GLN A 92 35.66 39.64 0.99
CA GLN A 92 34.62 39.40 2.01
C GLN A 92 33.14 39.30 1.56
N PRO A 93 32.59 38.07 1.56
CA PRO A 93 31.16 37.82 1.52
C PRO A 93 30.55 37.95 2.92
N GLN A 94 29.49 38.75 3.05
CA GLN A 94 28.56 38.61 4.16
C GLN A 94 27.70 37.38 3.91
N SER A 95 28.24 36.21 4.25
CA SER A 95 27.45 35.00 4.46
C SER A 95 26.57 35.23 5.68
N ALA A 96 25.27 35.45 5.43
CA ALA A 96 24.24 35.32 6.44
C ALA A 96 24.39 33.93 7.11
N PRO A 97 24.18 33.82 8.44
CA PRO A 97 24.29 32.55 9.12
C PRO A 97 23.27 31.58 8.52
N ALA A 98 23.78 30.48 7.96
CA ALA A 98 22.96 29.33 7.64
C ALA A 98 22.28 28.90 8.94
N GLU A 99 20.98 29.13 9.04
CA GLU A 99 20.16 28.54 10.08
C GLU A 99 20.47 27.05 10.12
N LEU A 100 20.96 26.60 11.28
CA LEU A 100 21.22 25.21 11.59
C LEU A 100 19.90 24.47 11.40
N THR A 101 19.69 23.93 10.20
CA THR A 101 18.55 23.08 9.90
C THR A 101 18.61 21.93 10.90
N PRO A 102 17.59 21.74 11.76
CA PRO A 102 17.61 20.68 12.74
C PRO A 102 17.79 19.33 12.02
N PRO A 103 18.47 18.35 12.65
CA PRO A 103 18.72 17.07 12.03
C PRO A 103 17.40 16.45 11.58
N GLN A 104 17.20 16.35 10.27
CA GLN A 104 15.99 15.81 9.70
C GLN A 104 15.87 14.36 10.14
N GLN A 105 14.88 14.08 10.99
CA GLN A 105 14.62 12.73 11.46
C GLN A 105 14.13 11.90 10.28
N GLN A 106 15.00 11.04 9.76
CA GLN A 106 14.69 10.14 8.66
C GLN A 106 13.71 9.06 9.15
N VAL A 107 12.65 8.83 8.37
CA VAL A 107 11.64 7.83 8.68
C VAL A 107 11.89 6.57 7.86
N GLN A 108 11.92 5.43 8.54
CA GLN A 108 12.02 4.14 7.87
C GLN A 108 10.79 3.86 7.02
N PRO A 109 10.91 3.16 5.88
CA PRO A 109 9.76 2.78 5.07
C PRO A 109 8.74 1.97 5.87
N PHE A 110 7.46 2.27 5.66
CA PHE A 110 6.37 1.56 6.32
C PHE A 110 5.14 1.44 5.44
N VAL A 111 4.24 0.54 5.83
CA VAL A 111 2.96 0.35 5.16
C VAL A 111 1.85 0.51 6.18
N LEU A 112 0.86 1.36 5.86
CA LEU A 112 -0.38 1.46 6.61
C LEU A 112 -1.43 0.59 5.92
N SER A 113 -1.95 -0.39 6.64
CA SER A 113 -3.12 -1.14 6.20
C SER A 113 -4.37 -0.47 6.74
N CYS A 114 -5.29 -0.13 5.85
CA CYS A 114 -6.50 0.61 6.18
C CYS A 114 -7.71 -0.28 5.91
N TRP A 115 -8.59 -0.42 6.91
CA TRP A 115 -9.82 -1.20 6.79
C TRP A 115 -11.01 -0.34 7.17
N TRP A 116 -12.01 -0.28 6.29
CA TRP A 116 -13.32 0.29 6.59
C TRP A 116 -14.29 -0.82 6.94
N LEU A 117 -15.07 -0.61 8.00
CA LEU A 117 -16.21 -1.44 8.39
C LEU A 117 -17.48 -0.58 8.34
N GLY A 118 -18.13 -0.55 7.17
CA GLY A 118 -19.23 0.36 6.88
C GLY A 118 -18.92 1.80 7.30
N ASP A 119 -19.89 2.42 7.98
CA ASP A 119 -19.77 3.79 8.49
C ASP A 119 -19.37 3.81 9.99
N GLU A 120 -19.02 2.65 10.57
CA GLU A 120 -18.72 2.52 12.00
C GLU A 120 -17.24 2.79 12.29
N LEU A 121 -16.33 2.22 11.50
CA LEU A 121 -14.90 2.18 11.80
C LEU A 121 -14.01 2.33 10.58
N LEU A 122 -12.97 3.16 10.72
CA LEU A 122 -11.73 3.11 9.94
C LEU A 122 -10.56 2.65 10.81
N ALA A 123 -10.02 1.46 10.57
CA ALA A 123 -8.85 0.95 11.26
C ALA A 123 -7.59 1.14 10.41
N VAL A 124 -6.57 1.81 10.96
CA VAL A 124 -5.28 2.07 10.32
C VAL A 124 -4.18 1.40 11.14
N ASP A 125 -3.56 0.35 10.59
CA ASP A 125 -2.46 -0.39 11.24
C ASP A 125 -1.13 -0.15 10.54
N SER A 126 -0.13 0.20 11.34
CA SER A 126 1.25 0.36 10.88
C SER A 126 2.02 -0.95 10.86
N ARG A 127 2.63 -1.23 9.71
CA ARG A 127 3.37 -2.46 9.43
C ARG A 127 4.73 -2.19 8.82
N GLU A 128 5.67 -3.03 9.20
CA GLU A 128 6.98 -3.09 8.56
C GLU A 128 6.88 -3.83 7.21
N PRO A 129 7.51 -3.34 6.14
CA PRO A 129 7.57 -4.03 4.87
C PRO A 129 8.21 -5.42 5.04
N GLY A 130 7.56 -6.47 4.52
CA GLY A 130 8.07 -7.84 4.59
C GLY A 130 7.60 -8.68 5.78
N ALA A 131 6.87 -8.10 6.75
CA ALA A 131 6.28 -8.87 7.84
C ALA A 131 5.12 -9.75 7.34
N ALA A 132 5.32 -11.06 7.25
CA ALA A 132 4.33 -12.04 6.75
C ALA A 132 3.37 -12.57 7.85
N LEU A 133 2.97 -11.72 8.80
CA LEU A 133 2.08 -12.13 9.90
C LEU A 133 0.59 -12.07 9.52
N PRO A 134 -0.26 -12.96 10.07
CA PRO A 134 -1.70 -13.02 9.78
C PRO A 134 -2.48 -11.92 10.52
N VAL A 135 -2.11 -10.66 10.34
CA VAL A 135 -2.71 -9.50 11.01
C VAL A 135 -4.20 -9.31 10.65
N GLU A 136 -4.57 -9.63 9.42
CA GLU A 136 -5.96 -9.51 8.96
C GLU A 136 -6.88 -10.51 9.66
N ALA A 137 -6.40 -11.73 9.92
CA ALA A 137 -7.16 -12.72 10.69
C ALA A 137 -7.40 -12.24 12.12
N LEU A 138 -6.39 -11.62 12.76
CA LEU A 138 -6.57 -11.03 14.08
C LEU A 138 -7.57 -9.87 14.06
N PHE A 139 -7.46 -8.96 13.10
CA PHE A 139 -8.41 -7.85 12.95
C PHE A 139 -9.84 -8.37 12.76
N ASN A 140 -10.05 -9.38 11.92
CA ASN A 140 -11.35 -9.98 11.67
C ASN A 140 -11.94 -10.64 12.93
N ASN A 141 -11.09 -11.29 13.73
CA ASN A 141 -11.53 -11.84 15.02
C ASN A 141 -11.96 -10.73 15.98
N ILE A 142 -11.26 -9.59 15.99
CA ILE A 142 -11.63 -8.44 16.80
C ILE A 142 -12.96 -7.85 16.33
N ALA A 143 -13.11 -7.59 15.02
CA ALA A 143 -14.34 -7.08 14.43
C ALA A 143 -15.52 -8.02 14.68
N ARG A 144 -15.32 -9.34 14.57
CA ARG A 144 -16.35 -10.34 14.86
C ARG A 144 -16.78 -10.31 16.32
N ALA A 145 -15.85 -10.20 17.26
CA ALA A 145 -16.16 -10.12 18.69
C ALA A 145 -16.94 -8.85 19.06
N LEU A 146 -16.81 -7.77 18.27
CA LEU A 146 -17.61 -6.54 18.41
C LEU A 146 -18.93 -6.58 17.63
N GLY A 147 -19.27 -7.71 16.99
CA GLY A 147 -20.50 -7.85 16.21
C GLY A 147 -20.44 -7.20 14.81
N TRP A 148 -19.30 -6.65 14.40
CA TRP A 148 -19.15 -5.92 13.12
C TRP A 148 -18.83 -6.81 11.91
N HIS A 149 -18.90 -8.13 12.06
CA HIS A 149 -18.58 -9.09 10.99
C HIS A 149 -19.57 -9.05 9.80
N GLN A 150 -20.75 -8.45 9.97
CA GLN A 150 -21.77 -8.33 8.93
C GLN A 150 -21.64 -7.03 8.13
N LEU A 151 -20.82 -6.08 8.59
CA LEU A 151 -20.65 -4.80 7.93
C LEU A 151 -19.85 -4.97 6.63
N PRO A 152 -20.15 -4.17 5.59
CA PRO A 152 -19.36 -4.18 4.36
C PRO A 152 -17.91 -3.78 4.68
N ARG A 153 -16.96 -4.53 4.12
CA ARG A 153 -15.54 -4.37 4.39
C ARG A 153 -14.81 -3.92 3.14
N GLU A 154 -14.04 -2.86 3.28
CA GLU A 154 -13.09 -2.43 2.26
C GLU A 154 -11.68 -2.35 2.84
N GLN A 155 -10.68 -2.60 2.00
CA GLN A 155 -9.28 -2.56 2.39
C GLN A 155 -8.48 -1.70 1.42
N ASP A 156 -7.62 -0.86 1.96
CA ASP A 156 -6.64 -0.08 1.21
C ASP A 156 -5.27 -0.19 1.89
N ARG A 157 -4.20 0.18 1.18
CA ARG A 157 -2.85 0.21 1.71
C ARG A 157 -2.12 1.46 1.27
N LEU A 158 -1.68 2.26 2.22
CA LEU A 158 -0.78 3.39 1.97
C LEU A 158 0.65 2.94 2.20
N ARG A 159 1.52 3.11 1.21
CA ARG A 159 2.95 2.81 1.33
C ARG A 159 3.71 4.11 1.50
N TRP A 160 4.62 4.14 2.46
CA TRP A 160 5.55 5.23 2.67
C TRP A 160 6.99 4.74 2.49
N PRO A 161 7.85 5.46 1.76
CA PRO A 161 7.57 6.67 0.98
C PRO A 161 6.67 6.40 -0.25
N LEU A 162 5.96 7.43 -0.73
CA LEU A 162 5.09 7.33 -1.92
C LEU A 162 5.89 7.08 -3.20
N ALA A 163 7.11 7.62 -3.28
CA ALA A 163 8.02 7.37 -4.37
C ALA A 163 8.89 6.14 -4.05
N GLU A 164 8.86 5.13 -4.91
CA GLU A 164 9.74 3.95 -4.80
C GLU A 164 11.20 4.24 -5.20
N ASN A 165 11.52 5.52 -5.49
CA ASN A 165 12.85 5.94 -5.90
C ASN A 165 13.86 5.78 -4.75
N ARG A 166 14.62 4.69 -4.80
CA ARG A 166 15.75 4.40 -3.90
C ARG A 166 16.86 5.45 -3.92
N PHE A 167 16.89 6.29 -4.95
CA PHE A 167 17.85 7.39 -5.14
C PHE A 167 17.26 8.78 -4.81
N GLY A 168 16.00 8.84 -4.37
CA GLY A 168 15.39 10.08 -3.93
C GLY A 168 15.95 10.54 -2.57
N PRO A 169 15.75 11.82 -2.20
CA PRO A 169 16.11 12.30 -0.88
C PRO A 169 15.42 11.47 0.21
N ALA A 170 16.12 11.24 1.33
CA ALA A 170 15.55 10.55 2.47
C ALA A 170 14.28 11.28 2.94
N ALA A 171 13.14 10.58 2.95
CA ALA A 171 11.86 11.21 3.24
C ALA A 171 11.82 11.66 4.72
N ALA A 172 11.57 12.95 4.94
CA ALA A 172 11.56 13.53 6.27
C ALA A 172 10.31 13.13 7.05
N ALA A 173 10.41 13.14 8.38
CA ALA A 173 9.27 12.86 9.27
C ALA A 173 8.11 13.85 9.13
N SER A 174 8.40 15.12 8.81
CA SER A 174 7.39 16.14 8.50
C SER A 174 6.56 15.73 7.29
N ASP A 175 7.22 15.34 6.20
CA ASP A 175 6.57 15.02 4.93
C ASP A 175 5.68 13.78 5.08
N ALA A 176 6.15 12.79 5.87
CA ALA A 176 5.37 11.60 6.21
C ALA A 176 4.11 11.96 6.99
N ARG A 177 4.24 12.86 7.98
CA ARG A 177 3.11 13.35 8.78
C ARG A 177 2.11 14.09 7.89
N ASP A 178 2.57 15.07 7.12
CA ASP A 178 1.69 15.92 6.31
C ASP A 178 0.93 15.10 5.26
N THR A 179 1.60 14.13 4.65
CA THR A 179 0.96 13.22 3.69
C THR A 179 -0.06 12.32 4.36
N CYS A 180 0.31 11.67 5.48
CA CYS A 180 -0.55 10.70 6.16
C CYS A 180 -1.75 11.36 6.83
N SER A 181 -1.58 12.54 7.43
CA SER A 181 -2.65 13.32 8.05
C SER A 181 -3.62 13.85 6.98
N SER A 182 -3.11 14.42 5.89
CA SER A 182 -3.93 14.87 4.76
C SER A 182 -4.71 13.72 4.12
N TRP A 183 -4.09 12.54 4.00
CA TRP A 183 -4.77 11.34 3.52
C TRP A 183 -5.90 10.91 4.47
N LEU A 184 -5.67 10.89 5.78
CA LEU A 184 -6.69 10.51 6.75
C LEU A 184 -7.86 11.50 6.75
N GLU A 185 -7.55 12.80 6.67
CA GLU A 185 -8.56 13.85 6.59
C GLU A 185 -9.41 13.70 5.32
N ALA A 186 -8.78 13.58 4.16
CA ALA A 186 -9.48 13.33 2.90
C ALA A 186 -10.30 12.03 2.92
N ALA A 187 -9.78 10.97 3.56
CA ALA A 187 -10.49 9.71 3.73
C ALA A 187 -11.74 9.87 4.61
N SER A 188 -11.64 10.62 5.71
CA SER A 188 -12.75 10.88 6.64
C SER A 188 -13.86 11.75 6.02
N VAL A 189 -13.49 12.70 5.15
CA VAL A 189 -14.46 13.53 4.41
C VAL A 189 -15.17 12.69 3.34
N ARG A 190 -14.43 11.84 2.61
CA ARG A 190 -15.00 10.99 1.56
C ARG A 190 -15.95 9.93 2.13
N ARG A 191 -15.62 9.40 3.31
CA ARG A 191 -16.37 8.33 3.97
C ARG A 191 -16.42 8.62 5.47
N PRO A 192 -17.47 9.31 5.95
CA PRO A 192 -17.58 9.63 7.36
C PRO A 192 -17.75 8.34 8.15
N VAL A 193 -16.94 8.19 9.19
CA VAL A 193 -16.99 7.06 10.13
C VAL A 193 -17.20 7.56 11.54
N LYS A 194 -17.84 6.76 12.40
CA LYS A 194 -18.03 7.13 13.81
C LYS A 194 -16.74 7.02 14.64
N SER A 195 -15.83 6.13 14.24
CA SER A 195 -14.57 5.92 14.94
C SER A 195 -13.40 5.61 14.02
N ILE A 196 -12.20 5.99 14.44
CA ILE A 196 -10.93 5.73 13.76
C ILE A 196 -9.98 5.06 14.75
N TRP A 197 -9.41 3.91 14.38
CA TRP A 197 -8.39 3.23 15.18
C TRP A 197 -7.01 3.48 14.59
N LEU A 198 -6.12 4.05 15.37
CA LEU A 198 -4.72 4.27 15.02
C LEU A 198 -3.86 3.22 15.73
N MET A 199 -3.54 2.16 15.00
CA MET A 199 -2.86 0.97 15.49
C MET A 199 -1.36 1.03 15.18
N GLY A 200 -0.57 1.06 16.25
CA GLY A 200 0.88 1.14 16.20
C GLY A 200 1.43 2.56 16.12
N ARG A 201 2.76 2.65 16.25
CA ARG A 201 3.43 3.93 16.51
C ARG A 201 3.39 4.87 15.31
N GLN A 202 3.66 4.37 14.11
CA GLN A 202 3.70 5.21 12.91
C GLN A 202 2.30 5.74 12.57
N ALA A 203 1.26 4.93 12.71
CA ALA A 203 -0.13 5.38 12.50
C ALA A 203 -0.50 6.51 13.47
N ARG A 204 -0.09 6.43 14.74
CA ARG A 204 -0.33 7.50 15.73
C ARG A 204 0.51 8.75 15.48
N ASP A 205 1.80 8.58 15.20
CA ASP A 205 2.75 9.68 15.10
C ASP A 205 2.60 10.49 13.79
N PHE A 206 2.14 9.83 12.70
CA PHE A 206 2.02 10.42 11.37
C PHE A 206 0.58 10.64 10.89
N CYS A 207 -0.37 9.76 11.19
CA CYS A 207 -1.75 9.93 10.72
C CYS A 207 -2.63 10.75 11.66
N SER A 208 -2.24 10.92 12.92
CA SER A 208 -3.12 11.58 13.88
C SER A 208 -3.26 13.09 13.58
N PRO A 209 -4.49 13.61 13.39
CA PRO A 209 -4.72 15.03 13.15
C PRO A 209 -4.57 15.86 14.44
N VAL A 210 -4.71 15.22 15.60
CA VAL A 210 -4.64 15.83 16.94
C VAL A 210 -3.61 15.07 17.79
N PRO A 211 -2.84 15.70 18.67
CA PRO A 211 -1.96 14.98 19.59
C PRO A 211 -2.75 14.03 20.51
N LEU A 212 -2.46 12.74 20.43
CA LEU A 212 -3.08 11.69 21.25
C LEU A 212 -2.31 11.50 22.56
N ALA A 213 -2.64 12.28 23.59
CA ALA A 213 -2.13 12.06 24.95
C ALA A 213 -2.83 10.87 25.64
N GLU A 214 -4.12 10.72 25.36
CA GLU A 214 -4.97 9.67 25.91
C GLU A 214 -5.24 8.56 24.88
N PRO A 215 -5.61 7.35 25.32
CA PRO A 215 -5.92 6.25 24.39
C PRO A 215 -7.19 6.49 23.57
N VAL A 216 -8.08 7.38 24.03
CA VAL A 216 -9.29 7.79 23.31
C VAL A 216 -9.31 9.31 23.26
N THR A 217 -9.57 9.87 22.08
CA THR A 217 -9.67 11.32 21.88
C THR A 217 -10.74 11.57 20.82
N GLU A 218 -11.39 12.72 20.85
CA GLU A 218 -12.40 13.08 19.86
C GLU A 218 -11.86 14.14 18.90
N TRP A 219 -12.17 14.00 17.61
CA TRP A 219 -11.83 14.95 16.56
C TRP A 219 -13.01 15.06 15.61
N ASN A 220 -13.57 16.26 15.47
CA ASN A 220 -14.70 16.54 14.57
C ASN A 220 -15.91 15.59 14.75
N GLY A 221 -16.21 15.19 15.99
CA GLY A 221 -17.29 14.23 16.27
C GLY A 221 -16.94 12.76 16.02
N ILE A 222 -15.70 12.47 15.60
CA ILE A 222 -15.18 11.13 15.36
C ILE A 222 -14.31 10.71 16.54
N ARG A 223 -14.50 9.47 17.04
CA ARG A 223 -13.67 8.93 18.13
C ARG A 223 -12.37 8.35 17.58
N LEU A 224 -11.22 8.90 17.98
CA LEU A 224 -9.90 8.34 17.70
C LEU A 224 -9.46 7.45 18.85
N LEU A 225 -9.06 6.22 18.52
CA LEU A 225 -8.50 5.28 19.48
C LEU A 225 -7.05 4.96 19.14
N ALA A 226 -6.15 5.30 20.04
CA ALA A 226 -4.74 4.95 19.94
C ALA A 226 -4.53 3.55 20.55
N MET A 227 -4.16 2.56 19.72
CA MET A 227 -3.87 1.18 20.19
C MET A 227 -2.54 0.61 19.65
N PRO A 228 -1.96 -0.45 20.24
CA PRO A 228 -0.77 -1.09 19.70
C PRO A 228 -1.04 -1.67 18.30
N SER A 229 0.01 -1.88 17.49
CA SER A 229 -0.16 -2.52 16.18
C SER A 229 -0.64 -3.96 16.33
N LEU A 230 -1.35 -4.45 15.32
CA LEU A 230 -1.81 -5.84 15.23
C LEU A 230 -0.63 -6.81 15.26
N THR A 231 0.47 -6.46 14.59
CA THR A 231 1.74 -7.20 14.64
C THR A 231 2.23 -7.37 16.08
N ARG A 232 2.23 -6.30 16.86
CA ARG A 232 2.66 -6.35 18.26
C ARG A 232 1.70 -7.15 19.13
N LEU A 233 0.39 -7.09 18.87
CA LEU A 233 -0.61 -7.90 19.57
C LEU A 233 -0.49 -9.40 19.29
N LEU A 234 -0.01 -9.79 18.10
CA LEU A 234 0.30 -11.18 17.77
C LEU A 234 1.55 -11.67 18.51
N GLN A 235 2.59 -10.82 18.58
CA GLN A 235 3.85 -11.17 19.25
C GLN A 235 3.74 -11.15 20.79
N GLN A 236 2.92 -10.25 21.34
CA GLN A 236 2.77 -9.99 22.77
C GLN A 236 1.29 -10.15 23.18
N PRO A 237 0.80 -11.40 23.31
CA PRO A 237 -0.61 -11.69 23.54
C PRO A 237 -1.16 -11.11 24.86
N GLU A 238 -0.32 -10.88 25.87
CA GLU A 238 -0.68 -10.24 27.14
C GLU A 238 -1.29 -8.85 26.95
N ARG A 239 -0.92 -8.14 25.87
CA ARG A 239 -1.48 -6.82 25.54
C ARG A 239 -2.94 -6.87 25.09
N LYS A 240 -3.42 -8.03 24.62
CA LYS A 240 -4.82 -8.18 24.20
C LYS A 240 -5.78 -7.91 25.35
N ARG A 241 -5.41 -8.25 26.59
CA ARG A 241 -6.25 -7.97 27.76
C ARG A 241 -6.49 -6.48 27.95
N ALA A 242 -5.44 -5.67 27.83
CA ALA A 242 -5.55 -4.22 27.94
C ALA A 242 -6.38 -3.63 26.79
N LEU A 243 -6.18 -4.12 25.56
CA LEU A 243 -6.99 -3.74 24.41
C LEU A 243 -8.48 -4.05 24.62
N TRP A 244 -8.81 -5.25 25.07
CA TRP A 244 -10.20 -5.64 25.30
C TRP A 244 -10.86 -4.81 26.40
N LYS A 245 -10.12 -4.44 27.45
CA LYS A 245 -10.62 -3.52 28.47
C LYS A 245 -10.98 -2.16 27.84
N LEU A 246 -10.07 -1.59 27.04
CA LEU A 246 -10.31 -0.33 26.33
C LEU A 246 -11.54 -0.41 25.40
N LEU A 247 -11.64 -1.47 24.60
CA LEU A 247 -12.76 -1.66 23.67
C LEU A 247 -14.09 -1.83 24.41
N ARG A 248 -14.11 -2.51 25.57
CA ARG A 248 -15.31 -2.63 26.40
C ARG A 248 -15.77 -1.31 27.01
N GLU A 249 -14.82 -0.47 27.39
CA GLU A 249 -15.11 0.86 27.94
C GLU A 249 -15.60 1.81 26.85
N THR A 250 -15.08 1.68 25.62
CA THR A 250 -15.41 2.58 24.51
C THR A 250 -16.66 2.16 23.74
N TYR A 251 -16.94 0.86 23.66
CA TYR A 251 -18.07 0.27 22.94
C TYR A 251 -18.87 -0.68 23.86
N PRO A 252 -19.50 -0.18 24.93
CA PRO A 252 -20.25 -1.01 25.86
C PRO A 252 -21.44 -1.71 25.20
N GLU A 253 -22.08 -1.09 24.22
CA GLU A 253 -23.20 -1.63 23.44
C GLU A 253 -22.81 -2.86 22.59
N HIS A 254 -21.56 -2.91 22.12
CA HIS A 254 -21.07 -4.00 21.26
C HIS A 254 -20.40 -5.13 22.04
N THR A 255 -20.07 -4.90 23.31
CA THR A 255 -19.27 -5.84 24.12
C THR A 255 -20.03 -6.43 25.30
N ARG A 256 -21.19 -5.87 25.66
CA ARG A 256 -22.12 -6.52 26.58
C ARG A 256 -22.87 -7.58 25.79
N PHE A 257 -22.69 -8.84 26.16
CA PHE A 257 -23.64 -9.86 25.77
C PHE A 257 -25.02 -9.39 26.25
N PRO A 258 -26.06 -9.42 25.40
CA PRO A 258 -27.40 -9.20 25.90
C PRO A 258 -27.60 -10.22 27.02
N ASP A 259 -27.86 -9.75 28.24
CA ASP A 259 -28.39 -10.60 29.28
C ASP A 259 -29.59 -11.29 28.63
N SER A 260 -29.45 -12.59 28.39
CA SER A 260 -30.56 -13.45 28.01
C SER A 260 -31.50 -13.45 29.21
N GLY A 261 -32.36 -12.44 29.25
CA GLY A 261 -33.54 -12.35 30.08
C GLY A 261 -34.47 -13.47 29.65
N VAL A 262 -34.16 -14.67 30.15
CA VAL A 262 -35.14 -15.73 30.30
C VAL A 262 -36.03 -15.26 31.46
N GLN A 263 -37.12 -14.57 31.11
CA GLN A 263 -38.32 -14.52 31.94
C GLN A 263 -39.10 -15.81 31.73
#